data_AF-A0A838V3V7-F1
#
_entry.id   AF-A0A838V3V7-F1
#
_cell.length_a   1.000
_cell.length_b   1.000
_cell.length_c   1.000
_cell.angle_alpha   90.00
_cell.angle_beta   90.00
_cell.angle_gamma   90.00
#
_symmetry.space_group_name_H-M   'P 1'
#
loop_
_entity.id
_entity.type
_entity.pdbx_description
1 polymer ?
#
loop_
_entity_poly.entity_id
_entity_poly.type
_entity_poly.pdbx_seq_one_letter_code
_entity_poly.pdbx_strand_id
1 'polypeptide(L)'
;MRGACEAGEDLPGRLEAGLRAALEMLAADPELADRLTVAPCLGGDDGAPDAQTDWIDRFGALLRDAAASDPRASAEADFLAPFLIGGVRFQIGRLVSKGEGPDLLRLLPGTLEALLACYFEPGEPRGLARAALASRD
;
A
#
# COMPACT_ATOMS: atom_id res chain seq x y z
N MET A 1 5.54 -8.64 -18.54
CA MET A 1 5.26 -7.80 -17.36
C MET A 1 4.53 -6.56 -17.82
N ARG A 2 3.22 -6.48 -17.58
CA ARG A 2 2.51 -5.19 -17.64
C ARG A 2 2.97 -4.37 -16.43
N GLY A 3 3.38 -3.13 -16.64
CA GLY A 3 3.92 -2.29 -15.57
C GLY A 3 2.83 -1.91 -14.57
N ALA A 4 3.20 -1.72 -13.30
CA ALA A 4 2.30 -1.31 -12.20
C ALA A 4 1.61 0.07 -12.43
N CYS A 5 1.87 0.72 -13.56
CA CYS A 5 1.32 2.01 -13.98
C CYS A 5 0.99 2.00 -15.49
N GLU A 6 0.35 0.95 -16.03
CA GLU A 6 -0.23 1.07 -17.37
C GLU A 6 -1.35 2.13 -17.35
N ALA A 7 -1.21 3.15 -18.21
CA ALA A 7 -2.22 4.18 -18.38
C ALA A 7 -3.52 3.53 -18.89
N GLY A 8 -4.56 3.51 -18.06
CA GLY A 8 -5.88 2.96 -18.39
C GLY A 8 -6.48 2.01 -17.36
N GLU A 9 -5.71 1.54 -16.36
CA GLU A 9 -6.29 0.86 -15.19
C GLU A 9 -6.91 1.87 -14.22
N ASP A 10 -8.07 1.52 -13.69
CA ASP A 10 -8.77 2.30 -12.68
C ASP A 10 -8.04 2.24 -11.32
N LEU A 11 -8.43 3.11 -10.36
CA LEU A 11 -7.74 3.19 -9.08
C LEU A 11 -7.65 1.83 -8.36
N PRO A 12 -8.73 1.01 -8.27
CA PRO A 12 -8.65 -0.33 -7.69
C PRO A 12 -7.57 -1.23 -8.32
N GLY A 13 -7.49 -1.30 -9.65
CA GLY A 13 -6.50 -2.12 -10.34
C GLY A 13 -5.06 -1.67 -10.06
N ARG A 14 -4.83 -0.34 -10.06
CA ARG A 14 -3.50 0.23 -9.77
C ARG A 14 -3.06 0.01 -8.33
N LEU A 15 -3.97 0.18 -7.37
CA LEU A 15 -3.68 -0.09 -5.95
C LEU A 15 -3.42 -1.56 -5.70
N GLU A 16 -4.21 -2.45 -6.31
CA GLU A 16 -4.00 -3.89 -6.23
C GLU A 16 -2.62 -4.28 -6.75
N ALA A 17 -2.25 -3.84 -7.96
CA ALA A 17 -0.97 -4.16 -8.57
C ALA A 17 0.22 -3.62 -7.76
N GLY A 18 0.14 -2.36 -7.32
CA GLY A 18 1.17 -1.72 -6.52
C GLY A 18 1.36 -2.39 -5.16
N LEU A 19 0.26 -2.66 -4.44
CA LEU A 19 0.30 -3.36 -3.16
C LEU A 19 0.83 -4.78 -3.31
N ARG A 20 0.35 -5.53 -4.31
CA ARG A 20 0.81 -6.90 -4.56
C ARG A 20 2.31 -6.93 -4.82
N ALA A 21 2.80 -6.10 -5.73
CA ALA A 21 4.23 -6.05 -6.06
C ALA A 21 5.09 -5.71 -4.84
N ALA A 22 4.65 -4.75 -4.01
CA ALA A 22 5.35 -4.41 -2.77
C ALA A 22 5.35 -5.59 -1.78
N LEU A 23 4.21 -6.24 -1.57
CA LEU A 23 4.09 -7.37 -0.64
C LEU A 23 4.88 -8.59 -1.13
N GLU A 24 4.87 -8.91 -2.42
CA GLU A 24 5.65 -10.00 -3.02
C GLU A 24 7.15 -9.75 -2.89
N MET A 25 7.61 -8.53 -3.17
CA MET A 25 9.02 -8.16 -3.01
C MET A 25 9.48 -8.33 -1.56
N LEU A 26 8.69 -7.85 -0.59
CA LEU A 26 9.03 -7.94 0.83
C LEU A 26 8.91 -9.37 1.37
N ALA A 27 7.96 -10.16 0.87
CA ALA A 27 7.83 -11.58 1.24
C ALA A 27 9.01 -12.42 0.72
N ALA A 28 9.57 -12.06 -0.44
CA ALA A 28 10.71 -12.73 -1.03
C ALA A 28 12.04 -12.44 -0.31
N ASP A 29 12.14 -11.30 0.38
CA ASP A 29 13.34 -10.88 1.11
C ASP A 29 12.99 -10.40 2.54
N PRO A 30 12.96 -11.31 3.52
CA PRO A 30 12.65 -10.97 4.91
C PRO A 30 13.65 -9.99 5.54
N GLU A 31 14.91 -9.98 5.12
CA GLU A 31 15.91 -9.05 5.63
C GLU A 31 15.65 -7.63 5.12
N LEU A 32 15.31 -7.49 3.84
CA LEU A 32 14.85 -6.24 3.28
C LEU A 32 13.57 -5.75 3.97
N ALA A 33 12.62 -6.66 4.23
CA ALA A 33 11.38 -6.31 4.92
C ALA A 33 11.65 -5.78 6.34
N ASP A 34 12.54 -6.42 7.10
CA ASP A 34 12.94 -5.96 8.43
C ASP A 34 13.60 -4.58 8.37
N ARG A 35 14.58 -4.40 7.47
CA ARG A 35 15.29 -3.12 7.30
C ARG A 35 14.38 -1.96 6.92
N LEU A 36 13.34 -2.21 6.12
CA LEU A 36 12.43 -1.15 5.67
C LEU A 36 11.30 -0.84 6.68
N THR A 37 10.90 -1.81 7.50
CA THR A 37 9.67 -1.69 8.30
C THR A 37 9.85 -1.77 9.80
N VAL A 38 10.89 -2.46 10.29
CA VAL A 38 11.13 -2.67 11.72
C VAL A 38 12.36 -1.88 12.20
N ALA A 39 13.51 -2.06 11.54
CA ALA A 39 14.77 -1.44 11.95
C ALA A 39 14.71 0.10 12.15
N PRO A 40 14.00 0.88 11.30
CA PRO A 40 13.87 2.33 11.50
C PRO A 40 13.20 2.74 12.82
N CYS A 41 12.44 1.82 13.43
CA CYS A 41 11.71 2.08 14.67
C CYS A 41 12.51 1.73 15.93
N LEU A 42 13.70 1.14 15.81
CA LEU A 42 14.52 0.69 16.94
C LEU A 42 15.53 1.73 17.44
N GLY A 43 15.60 2.92 16.83
CA GLY A 43 16.37 4.06 17.33
C GLY A 43 17.89 3.93 17.21
N GLY A 44 18.39 3.09 16.30
CA GLY A 44 19.83 2.88 16.05
C GLY A 44 20.43 3.70 14.90
N ASP A 45 19.60 4.44 14.16
CA ASP A 45 20.01 5.28 13.04
C ASP A 45 19.22 6.60 13.10
N ASP A 46 19.92 7.69 13.40
CA ASP A 46 19.34 9.03 13.58
C ASP A 46 18.69 9.56 12.29
N GLY A 47 19.06 9.04 11.11
CA GLY A 47 18.47 9.44 9.82
C GLY A 47 17.28 8.60 9.37
N ALA A 48 17.02 7.46 10.02
CA ALA A 48 15.98 6.53 9.60
C ALA A 48 14.55 7.10 9.71
N PRO A 49 14.18 7.89 10.74
CA PRO A 49 12.85 8.51 10.83
C PRO A 49 12.57 9.52 9.70
N ASP A 50 13.57 10.33 9.33
CA ASP A 50 13.43 11.32 8.27
C ASP A 50 13.31 10.65 6.90
N ALA A 51 14.18 9.67 6.62
CA ALA A 51 14.09 8.87 5.40
C ALA A 51 12.76 8.12 5.28
N GLN A 52 12.22 7.64 6.41
CA GLN A 52 10.90 7.01 6.46
C GLN A 52 9.79 8.01 6.13
N THR A 53 9.85 9.21 6.70
CA THR A 53 8.84 10.26 6.46
C THR A 53 8.86 10.69 4.99
N ASP A 54 10.04 10.93 4.42
CA ASP A 54 10.22 11.24 3.00
C ASP A 54 9.62 10.15 2.09
N TRP A 55 9.81 8.88 2.46
CA TRP A 55 9.25 7.77 1.71
C TRP A 55 7.72 7.75 1.80
N ILE A 56 7.16 7.91 3.00
CA ILE A 56 5.71 7.99 3.22
C ILE A 56 5.11 9.13 2.39
N ASP A 57 5.74 10.30 2.38
CA ASP A 57 5.24 11.46 1.64
C ASP A 57 5.28 11.24 0.13
N ARG A 58 6.34 10.62 -0.40
CA ARG A 58 6.45 10.27 -1.82
C ARG A 58 5.37 9.29 -2.25
N PHE A 59 5.17 8.20 -1.49
CA PHE A 59 4.13 7.23 -1.80
C PHE A 59 2.71 7.79 -1.58
N GLY A 60 2.54 8.68 -0.60
CA GLY A 60 1.30 9.43 -0.41
C GLY A 60 0.99 10.33 -1.60
N ALA A 61 1.99 10.99 -2.19
CA ALA A 61 1.82 11.77 -3.42
C ALA A 61 1.39 10.89 -4.61
N LEU A 62 2.05 9.74 -4.81
CA LEU A 62 1.66 8.80 -5.86
C LEU A 62 0.23 8.27 -5.70
N LEU A 63 -0.19 8.02 -4.45
CA LEU A 63 -1.56 7.61 -4.15
C LEU A 63 -2.57 8.70 -4.50
N ARG A 64 -2.29 9.97 -4.16
CA ARG A 64 -3.14 11.11 -4.57
C ARG A 64 -3.22 11.23 -6.08
N ASP A 65 -2.10 11.16 -6.78
CA ASP A 65 -2.07 11.25 -8.25
C ASP A 65 -2.86 10.11 -8.90
N ALA A 66 -2.78 8.91 -8.33
CA ALA A 66 -3.59 7.78 -8.77
C ALA A 66 -5.08 8.04 -8.53
N ALA A 67 -5.46 8.53 -7.34
CA ALA A 67 -6.85 8.82 -7.01
C ALA A 67 -7.44 9.92 -7.88
N ALA A 68 -6.72 11.02 -8.08
CA ALA A 68 -7.12 12.14 -8.93
C ALA A 68 -7.36 11.74 -10.40
N SER A 69 -6.78 10.62 -10.85
CA SER A 69 -6.98 10.11 -12.20
C SER A 69 -8.21 9.19 -12.37
N ASP A 70 -8.85 8.75 -11.28
CA ASP A 70 -10.09 7.97 -11.32
C ASP A 70 -11.29 8.90 -11.07
N PRO A 71 -12.19 9.10 -12.06
CA PRO A 71 -13.31 10.04 -11.93
C PRO A 71 -14.35 9.64 -10.88
N ARG A 72 -14.29 8.41 -10.36
CA ARG A 72 -15.18 7.91 -9.30
C ARG A 72 -14.60 8.12 -7.90
N ALA A 73 -13.30 8.40 -7.79
CA ALA A 73 -12.64 8.58 -6.51
C ALA A 73 -12.90 9.99 -5.93
N SER A 74 -13.15 10.08 -4.64
CA SER A 74 -13.29 11.35 -3.92
C SER A 74 -11.92 11.98 -3.65
N ALA A 75 -11.78 13.25 -4.03
CA ALA A 75 -10.59 14.05 -3.72
C ALA A 75 -10.53 14.51 -2.24
N GLU A 76 -11.62 14.36 -1.47
CA GLU A 76 -11.66 14.79 -0.07
C GLU A 76 -10.68 14.02 0.82
N ALA A 77 -10.28 12.81 0.41
CA ALA A 77 -9.37 11.96 1.16
C ALA A 77 -7.89 12.18 0.85
N ASP A 78 -7.52 13.12 -0.03
CA ASP A 78 -6.13 13.31 -0.46
C ASP A 78 -5.17 13.63 0.69
N PHE A 79 -5.65 14.37 1.70
CA PHE A 79 -4.87 14.68 2.89
C PHE A 79 -4.55 13.44 3.74
N LEU A 80 -5.32 12.35 3.61
CA LEU A 80 -5.10 11.09 4.32
C LEU A 80 -4.03 10.23 3.68
N ALA A 81 -3.64 10.50 2.43
CA ALA A 81 -2.75 9.60 1.67
C ALA A 81 -1.44 9.23 2.41
N PRO A 82 -0.69 10.16 3.02
CA PRO A 82 0.50 9.80 3.81
C PRO A 82 0.16 8.90 5.02
N PHE A 83 -0.96 9.17 5.70
CA PHE A 83 -1.42 8.37 6.83
C PHE A 83 -1.80 6.95 6.42
N LEU A 84 -2.44 6.80 5.26
CA LEU A 84 -2.79 5.50 4.69
C LEU A 84 -1.54 4.68 4.37
N ILE A 85 -0.55 5.27 3.71
CA ILE A 85 0.74 4.62 3.44
C ILE A 85 1.47 4.25 4.73
N GLY A 86 1.49 5.15 5.72
CA GLY A 86 2.04 4.87 7.04
C GLY A 86 1.34 3.69 7.72
N GLY A 87 0.01 3.60 7.60
CA GLY A 87 -0.80 2.49 8.10
C GLY A 87 -0.46 1.16 7.42
N VAL A 88 -0.33 1.13 6.09
CA VAL A 88 0.09 -0.05 5.33
C VAL A 88 1.46 -0.53 5.80
N ARG A 89 2.44 0.38 5.87
CA ARG A 89 3.79 0.06 6.37
C ARG A 89 3.74 -0.52 7.78
N PHE A 90 2.96 0.08 8.68
CA PHE A 90 2.83 -0.40 10.05
C PHE A 90 2.29 -1.83 10.11
N GLN A 91 1.28 -2.17 9.29
CA GLN A 91 0.75 -3.53 9.23
C GLN A 91 1.81 -4.54 8.76
N ILE A 92 2.60 -4.17 7.75
CA ILE A 92 3.71 -4.99 7.25
C ILE A 92 4.75 -5.20 8.36
N GLY A 93 5.24 -4.11 8.97
CA GLY A 93 6.24 -4.19 10.04
C GLY A 93 5.78 -5.01 11.24
N ARG A 94 4.48 -4.99 11.55
CA ARG A 94 3.87 -5.83 12.60
C ARG A 94 3.90 -7.32 12.28
N LEU A 95 3.82 -7.72 11.01
CA LEU A 95 3.96 -9.12 10.61
C LEU A 95 5.41 -9.55 10.55
N VAL A 96 6.26 -8.69 9.99
CA VAL A 96 7.71 -8.92 9.90
C VAL A 96 8.31 -9.12 11.29
N SER A 97 7.95 -8.28 12.27
CA SER A 97 8.46 -8.40 13.65
C SER A 97 8.02 -9.68 14.38
N LYS A 98 7.01 -10.38 13.86
CA LYS A 98 6.55 -11.69 14.35
C LYS A 98 7.18 -12.88 13.60
N GLY A 99 8.04 -12.61 12.63
CA GLY A 99 8.58 -13.64 11.72
C GLY A 99 7.59 -14.08 10.65
N GLU A 100 6.49 -13.35 10.44
CA GLU A 100 5.44 -13.67 9.45
C GLU A 100 5.66 -12.93 8.11
N GLY A 101 6.91 -12.55 7.81
CA GLY A 101 7.30 -11.87 6.56
C GLY A 101 6.95 -12.65 5.27
N PRO A 102 7.17 -13.98 5.20
CA PRO A 102 6.78 -14.77 4.04
C PRO A 102 5.26 -14.76 3.76
N ASP A 103 4.43 -14.47 4.76
CA ASP A 103 2.97 -14.49 4.65
C ASP A 103 2.36 -13.12 4.34
N LEU A 104 3.17 -12.11 3.99
CA LEU A 104 2.72 -10.72 3.80
C LEU A 104 1.60 -10.55 2.77
N LEU A 105 1.54 -11.41 1.74
CA LEU A 105 0.46 -11.41 0.74
C LEU A 105 -0.94 -11.55 1.36
N ARG A 106 -1.08 -12.13 2.56
CA ARG A 106 -2.36 -12.23 3.27
C ARG A 106 -2.96 -10.86 3.65
N LEU A 107 -2.15 -9.81 3.67
CA LEU A 107 -2.60 -8.44 3.93
C LEU A 107 -3.36 -7.87 2.74
N LEU A 108 -3.05 -8.30 1.51
CA LEU A 108 -3.49 -7.67 0.28
C LEU A 108 -5.02 -7.41 0.24
N PRO A 109 -5.91 -8.38 0.50
CA PRO A 109 -7.35 -8.14 0.38
C PRO A 109 -7.87 -7.11 1.38
N GLY A 110 -7.45 -7.23 2.64
CA GLY A 110 -7.89 -6.32 3.71
C GLY A 110 -7.31 -4.93 3.56
N THR A 111 -6.04 -4.82 3.15
CA THR A 111 -5.38 -3.55 2.90
C THR A 111 -5.98 -2.84 1.69
N LEU A 112 -6.26 -3.55 0.60
CA LEU A 112 -6.90 -2.97 -0.57
C LEU A 112 -8.32 -2.46 -0.26
N GLU A 113 -9.16 -3.26 0.42
CA GLU A 113 -10.50 -2.83 0.86
C GLU A 113 -10.42 -1.58 1.75
N ALA A 114 -9.46 -1.53 2.69
CA ALA A 114 -9.28 -0.38 3.58
C ALA A 114 -8.85 0.90 2.85
N LEU A 115 -7.93 0.81 1.87
CA LEU A 115 -7.52 1.97 1.07
C LEU A 115 -8.70 2.48 0.23
N LEU A 116 -9.42 1.57 -0.44
CA LEU A 116 -10.56 1.93 -1.28
C LEU A 116 -11.70 2.57 -0.46
N ALA A 117 -11.88 2.17 0.80
CA ALA A 117 -12.87 2.77 1.69
C ALA A 117 -12.63 4.25 2.00
N CYS A 118 -11.44 4.77 1.73
CA CYS A 118 -11.16 6.21 1.86
C CYS A 118 -11.52 7.00 0.61
N TYR A 119 -11.59 6.37 -0.57
CA TYR A 119 -11.77 7.05 -1.84
C TYR A 119 -13.15 6.83 -2.47
N PHE A 120 -13.91 5.83 -2.01
CA PHE A 120 -15.20 5.45 -2.60
C PHE A 120 -16.34 5.48 -1.57
N GLU A 121 -17.57 5.60 -2.07
CA GLU A 121 -18.77 5.64 -1.25
C GLU A 121 -18.95 4.36 -0.40
N PRO A 122 -19.56 4.46 0.79
CA PRO A 122 -19.82 3.30 1.63
C PRO A 122 -20.55 2.18 0.88
N GLY A 123 -20.01 0.96 0.96
CA GLY A 123 -20.59 -0.24 0.33
C GLY A 123 -19.92 -0.67 -0.99
N GLU A 124 -19.20 0.22 -1.66
CA GLU A 124 -18.42 -0.10 -2.86
C GLU A 124 -17.08 -0.82 -2.60
N PRO A 125 -16.28 -0.46 -1.57
CA PRO A 125 -14.87 -0.88 -1.46
C PRO A 125 -14.64 -2.39 -1.53
N ARG A 126 -15.51 -3.18 -0.88
CA ARG A 126 -15.41 -4.64 -0.90
C ARG A 126 -15.64 -5.24 -2.28
N GLY A 127 -16.60 -4.70 -3.02
CA GLY A 127 -16.90 -5.14 -4.39
C GLY A 127 -15.75 -4.82 -5.33
N LEU A 128 -15.24 -3.58 -5.24
CA LEU A 128 -14.09 -3.10 -6.02
C LEU A 128 -12.83 -3.91 -5.72
N ALA A 129 -12.51 -4.15 -4.44
CA ALA A 129 -11.36 -4.96 -4.04
C ALA A 129 -11.45 -6.39 -4.59
N ARG A 130 -12.62 -7.04 -4.48
CA ARG A 130 -12.83 -8.39 -5.02
C ARG A 130 -12.69 -8.43 -6.53
N ALA A 131 -13.24 -7.45 -7.24
CA ALA A 131 -13.14 -7.37 -8.69
C ALA A 131 -11.69 -7.18 -9.14
N ALA A 132 -10.94 -6.31 -8.46
CA ALA A 132 -9.53 -6.08 -8.75
C ALA A 132 -8.70 -7.37 -8.55
N LEU A 133 -8.91 -8.06 -7.43
CA LEU A 133 -8.21 -9.32 -7.12
C LEU A 133 -8.53 -10.44 -8.12
N ALA A 134 -9.79 -10.55 -8.56
CA ALA A 134 -10.23 -11.59 -9.48
C ALA A 134 -9.78 -11.37 -10.94
N SER A 135 -9.33 -10.16 -11.29
CA SER A 135 -8.93 -9.82 -12.66
C SER A 135 -7.54 -10.33 -13.06
N ARG A 136 -6.80 -10.93 -12.11
CA ARG A 136 -5.42 -11.40 -12.31
C ARG A 136 -5.20 -12.90 -12.06
N ASP A 137 -6.27 -13.64 -11.75
CA ASP A 137 -6.30 -15.11 -11.73
C ASP A 137 -6.64 -15.68 -13.12
#